data_AF-H2Z8S3-F1
#
_entry.id   AF-H2Z8S3-F1
#
_cell.length_a   1.000
_cell.length_b   1.000
_cell.length_c   1.000
_cell.angle_alpha   90.00
_cell.angle_beta   90.00
_cell.angle_gamma   90.00
#
_symmetry.space_group_name_H-M   'P 1'
#
loop_
_entity.id
_entity.type
_entity.pdbx_description
1 polymer ?
#
loop_
_entity_poly.entity_id
_entity_poly.type
_entity_poly.pdbx_seq_one_letter_code
_entity_poly.pdbx_strand_id
1 'polypeptide(L)'
;MGEHVINVSELDCSDVITNKWLSLHPETDFSISGKIKISMTYQSPQSLFIAVNDVTELRCKSQKPYRSIRVYIPGVPYVFETKPASDVKMGDDVSADDVVSCEWKESFEFPVAKEELSSRYVVIVAHDVTNEYLGECHIDLDNFDCDVGYSGPFRLSDMRGNAMVRSRWSRNAVSSEFQDALLAHAQYKKPNFVFSRAGTNKAVSLRVPKAGAESRIRVVNGILVH
;
A
#
# COMPACT_ATOMS: atom_id res chain seq x y z
N MET A 1 13.43 10.87 -14.24
CA MET A 1 14.67 10.41 -13.58
C MET A 1 14.26 9.49 -12.42
N GLY A 2 15.16 8.66 -11.91
CA GLY A 2 14.87 7.73 -10.81
C GLY A 2 16.01 7.70 -9.82
N GLU A 3 15.73 7.28 -8.59
CA GLU A 3 16.69 7.24 -7.50
C GLU A 3 16.92 5.81 -7.01
N HIS A 4 18.07 5.55 -6.38
CA HIS A 4 18.32 4.31 -5.67
C HIS A 4 19.00 4.64 -4.35
N VAL A 5 18.33 4.33 -3.24
CA VAL A 5 18.86 4.57 -1.90
C VAL A 5 19.78 3.41 -1.52
N ILE A 6 21.07 3.68 -1.39
CA ILE A 6 22.06 2.68 -1.01
C ILE A 6 22.26 2.74 0.51
N ASN A 7 22.04 1.62 1.20
CA ASN A 7 22.40 1.51 2.60
C ASN A 7 23.92 1.40 2.74
N VAL A 8 24.56 2.45 3.24
CA VAL A 8 26.03 2.53 3.38
C VAL A 8 26.57 1.47 4.36
N SER A 9 25.75 1.01 5.31
CA SER A 9 26.15 -0.05 6.24
C SER A 9 26.25 -1.45 5.63
N GLU A 10 25.64 -1.66 4.47
CA GLU A 10 25.69 -2.93 3.71
C GLU A 10 26.76 -2.92 2.61
N LEU A 11 27.46 -1.79 2.45
CA LEU A 11 28.57 -1.66 1.51
C LEU A 11 29.85 -2.14 2.19
N ASP A 12 30.39 -3.24 1.67
CA ASP A 12 31.73 -3.66 2.02
C ASP A 12 32.74 -2.74 1.31
N CYS A 13 33.16 -1.68 2.01
CA CYS A 13 34.11 -0.69 1.51
C CYS A 13 35.57 -1.19 1.49
N SER A 14 35.82 -2.45 1.84
CA SER A 14 37.17 -3.00 1.96
C SER A 14 37.74 -3.53 0.64
N ASP A 15 36.92 -3.79 -0.38
CA ASP A 15 37.36 -4.38 -1.64
C ASP A 15 37.24 -3.44 -2.86
N VAL A 16 38.22 -3.60 -3.74
CA VAL A 16 38.43 -2.83 -4.96
C VAL A 16 37.31 -3.10 -5.98
N ILE A 17 36.49 -2.08 -6.23
CA ILE A 17 35.52 -1.95 -7.33
C ILE A 17 34.43 -3.04 -7.34
N THR A 18 33.42 -2.87 -6.47
CA THR A 18 32.13 -3.56 -6.63
C THR A 18 31.28 -2.88 -7.70
N ASN A 19 31.24 -3.43 -8.90
CA ASN A 19 30.25 -3.05 -9.93
C ASN A 19 28.91 -3.72 -9.63
N LYS A 20 28.02 -3.01 -8.93
CA LYS A 20 26.63 -3.44 -8.71
C LYS A 20 25.69 -2.65 -9.62
N TRP A 21 24.91 -3.37 -10.42
CA TRP A 21 23.79 -2.80 -11.14
C TRP A 21 22.61 -2.64 -10.18
N LEU A 22 22.19 -1.40 -9.97
CA LEU A 22 21.12 -1.06 -9.05
C LEU A 22 19.91 -0.60 -9.84
N SER A 23 18.76 -1.22 -9.56
CA SER A 23 17.51 -0.83 -10.22
C SER A 23 17.10 0.56 -9.74
N LEU A 24 16.95 1.48 -10.68
CA LEU A 24 16.39 2.79 -10.38
C LEU A 24 14.93 2.65 -9.95
N HIS A 25 14.57 3.35 -8.89
CA HIS A 25 13.22 3.48 -8.39
C HIS A 25 12.66 4.87 -8.74
N PRO A 26 11.34 5.06 -8.76
CA PRO A 26 10.76 6.39 -8.85
C PRO A 26 11.32 7.28 -7.74
N GLU A 27 11.66 8.51 -8.08
CA GLU A 27 12.14 9.52 -7.12
C GLU A 27 11.07 9.78 -6.05
N THR A 28 11.44 9.69 -4.78
CA THR A 28 10.53 9.95 -3.65
C THR A 28 10.26 11.45 -3.59
N ASP A 29 8.98 11.83 -3.71
CA ASP A 29 8.61 13.24 -3.61
C ASP A 29 8.57 13.70 -2.14
N PHE A 30 9.67 14.28 -1.67
CA PHE A 30 9.77 14.90 -0.33
C PHE A 30 8.95 16.19 -0.18
N SER A 31 8.38 16.71 -1.28
CA SER A 31 7.51 17.89 -1.21
C SER A 31 6.12 17.55 -0.67
N ILE A 32 5.75 16.26 -0.66
CA ILE A 32 4.49 15.77 -0.07
C ILE A 32 4.51 15.99 1.44
N SER A 33 3.56 16.80 1.91
CA SER A 33 3.32 17.06 3.33
C SER A 33 1.83 17.07 3.62
N GLY A 34 1.46 16.66 4.83
CA GLY A 34 0.09 16.73 5.32
C GLY A 34 -0.15 15.79 6.49
N LYS A 35 -1.18 16.08 7.27
CA LYS A 35 -1.64 15.23 8.38
C LYS A 35 -3.11 14.92 8.17
N ILE A 36 -3.44 13.63 8.14
CA ILE A 36 -4.82 13.15 8.08
C ILE A 36 -5.23 12.65 9.46
N LYS A 37 -6.32 13.20 9.99
CA LYS A 37 -6.92 12.74 11.24
C LYS A 37 -8.01 11.74 10.93
N ILE A 38 -7.87 10.54 11.49
CA ILE A 38 -8.87 9.50 11.34
C ILE A 38 -9.35 8.99 12.69
N SER A 39 -10.50 8.34 12.68
CA SER A 39 -11.00 7.55 13.79
C SER A 39 -11.31 6.15 13.30
N MET A 40 -10.95 5.13 14.07
CA MET A 40 -11.21 3.73 13.77
C MET A 40 -11.93 3.10 14.95
N THR A 41 -13.05 2.44 14.71
CA THR A 41 -13.83 1.75 15.74
C THR A 41 -14.23 0.37 15.24
N TYR A 42 -14.17 -0.63 16.12
CA TYR A 42 -14.55 -1.99 15.77
C TYR A 42 -15.91 -2.35 16.35
N GLN A 43 -16.79 -2.87 15.51
CA GLN A 43 -18.07 -3.42 15.91
C GLN A 43 -18.02 -4.93 15.75
N SER A 44 -18.05 -5.62 16.90
CA SER A 44 -18.20 -7.07 16.94
C SER A 44 -19.51 -7.48 16.26
N PRO A 45 -19.52 -8.53 15.43
CA PRO A 45 -18.45 -9.52 15.29
C PRO A 45 -17.44 -9.28 14.15
N GLN A 46 -17.73 -8.44 13.15
CA GLN A 46 -17.02 -8.50 11.86
C GLN A 46 -16.85 -7.17 11.12
N SER A 47 -17.04 -6.02 11.78
CA SER A 47 -17.02 -4.72 11.08
C SER A 47 -16.00 -3.75 11.69
N LEU A 48 -15.09 -3.25 10.86
CA LEU A 48 -14.19 -2.13 11.20
C LEU A 48 -14.72 -0.86 10.52
N PHE A 49 -15.04 0.15 11.32
CA PHE A 49 -15.43 1.47 10.84
C PHE A 49 -14.23 2.39 10.82
N ILE A 50 -14.01 3.05 9.69
CA ILE A 50 -12.93 4.00 9.49
C ILE A 50 -13.54 5.33 9.08
N ALA A 51 -13.41 6.33 9.94
CA ALA A 51 -13.87 7.69 9.72
C ALA A 51 -12.70 8.60 9.35
N VAL A 52 -12.85 9.30 8.22
CA VAL A 52 -11.94 10.35 7.76
C VAL A 52 -12.47 11.68 8.26
N ASN A 53 -11.80 12.27 9.25
CA ASN A 53 -12.29 13.49 9.89
C ASN A 53 -11.86 14.73 9.10
N ASP A 54 -10.55 14.98 9.09
CA ASP A 54 -9.95 16.18 8.53
C ASP A 54 -8.52 15.89 8.02
N VAL A 55 -8.08 16.72 7.08
CA VAL A 55 -6.69 16.80 6.63
C VAL A 55 -6.20 18.21 6.82
N THR A 56 -5.01 18.35 7.39
CA THR A 56 -4.34 19.62 7.67
C THR A 56 -2.96 19.65 7.05
N GLU A 57 -2.45 20.87 6.79
CA GLU A 57 -1.09 21.09 6.28
C GLU A 57 -0.81 20.37 4.94
N LEU A 58 -1.84 20.08 4.15
CA LEU A 58 -1.69 19.37 2.89
C LEU A 58 -1.12 20.31 1.83
N ARG A 59 0.05 19.98 1.29
CA ARG A 59 0.63 20.72 0.18
C ARG A 59 0.04 20.24 -1.15
N CYS A 60 -0.44 21.18 -1.96
CA CYS A 60 -1.10 20.92 -3.23
C CYS A 60 -0.75 22.04 -4.21
N LYS A 61 -0.17 21.70 -5.35
CA LYS A 61 0.24 22.66 -6.38
C LYS A 61 -0.93 23.31 -7.14
N SER A 62 -2.15 22.85 -6.88
CA SER A 62 -3.37 23.29 -7.54
C SER A 62 -4.13 24.27 -6.64
N GLN A 63 -4.62 25.38 -7.23
CA GLN A 63 -5.36 26.42 -6.52
C GLN A 63 -6.83 26.07 -6.23
N LYS A 64 -7.41 25.08 -6.93
CA LYS A 64 -8.79 24.58 -6.71
C LYS A 64 -8.91 23.06 -6.85
N PRO A 65 -8.18 22.29 -6.05
CA PRO A 65 -8.27 20.86 -6.08
C PRO A 65 -9.56 20.41 -5.38
N TYR A 66 -10.33 19.57 -6.06
CA TYR A 66 -11.38 18.83 -5.39
C TYR A 66 -10.77 17.52 -4.93
N ARG A 67 -10.42 17.51 -3.65
CA ARG A 67 -9.63 16.45 -3.05
C ARG A 67 -10.56 15.33 -2.60
N SER A 68 -10.19 14.10 -2.94
CA SER A 68 -10.84 12.89 -2.41
C SER A 68 -9.81 12.05 -1.67
N ILE A 69 -10.30 11.31 -0.68
CA ILE A 69 -9.50 10.39 0.11
C ILE A 69 -10.03 9.00 -0.18
N ARG A 70 -9.15 8.17 -0.72
CA ARG A 70 -9.41 6.76 -0.94
C ARG A 70 -8.96 5.96 0.27
N VAL A 71 -9.84 5.12 0.79
CA VAL A 71 -9.55 4.24 1.93
C VAL A 71 -9.81 2.80 1.50
N TYR A 72 -8.85 1.92 1.75
CA TYR A 72 -9.02 0.49 1.49
C TYR A 72 -8.15 -0.37 2.41
N ILE A 73 -8.55 -1.63 2.57
CA ILE A 73 -7.80 -2.64 3.31
C ILE A 73 -7.38 -3.72 2.32
N PRO A 74 -6.08 -3.94 2.08
CA PRO A 74 -5.64 -4.96 1.15
C PRO A 74 -6.18 -6.35 1.51
N GLY A 75 -6.70 -7.06 0.51
CA GLY A 75 -7.35 -8.35 0.67
C GLY A 75 -8.80 -8.29 1.17
N VAL A 76 -9.41 -7.10 1.24
CA VAL A 76 -10.85 -6.87 1.46
C VAL A 76 -11.40 -6.27 0.16
N PRO A 77 -12.50 -6.79 -0.42
CA PRO A 77 -12.98 -6.37 -1.75
C PRO A 77 -13.77 -5.04 -1.71
N TYR A 78 -13.36 -4.11 -0.84
CA TYR A 78 -14.01 -2.82 -0.66
C TYR A 78 -12.96 -1.71 -0.76
N VAL A 79 -13.25 -0.75 -1.63
CA VAL A 79 -12.49 0.48 -1.80
C VAL A 79 -13.50 1.61 -1.71
N PHE A 80 -13.33 2.48 -0.73
CA PHE A 80 -14.18 3.64 -0.56
C PHE A 80 -13.41 4.90 -0.92
N GLU A 81 -14.14 5.88 -1.43
CA GLU A 81 -13.60 7.19 -1.76
C GLU A 81 -14.55 8.24 -1.18
N THR A 82 -14.00 9.21 -0.46
CA THR A 82 -14.80 10.30 0.09
C THR A 82 -15.36 11.16 -1.03
N LYS A 83 -16.42 11.91 -0.72
CA LYS A 83 -16.85 12.99 -1.61
C LYS A 83 -15.74 14.03 -1.73
N PRO A 84 -15.72 14.82 -2.82
CA PRO A 84 -14.76 15.89 -2.92
C PRO A 84 -14.97 16.91 -1.81
N ALA A 85 -13.88 17.38 -1.18
CA ALA A 85 -13.96 18.31 -0.06
C ALA A 85 -14.77 19.57 -0.42
N SER A 86 -15.80 19.87 0.36
CA SER A 86 -16.61 21.08 0.20
C SER A 86 -15.99 22.29 0.88
N ASP A 87 -15.37 22.08 2.06
CA ASP A 87 -14.82 23.14 2.89
C ASP A 87 -13.29 23.14 2.80
N VAL A 88 -12.75 24.09 2.04
CA VAL A 88 -11.32 24.23 1.78
C VAL A 88 -10.82 25.53 2.39
N LYS A 89 -9.99 25.43 3.43
CA LYS A 89 -9.33 26.58 4.05
C LYS A 89 -7.89 26.68 3.54
N MET A 90 -7.59 27.77 2.83
CA MET A 90 -6.21 28.10 2.42
C MET A 90 -5.48 28.71 3.62
N GLY A 91 -4.17 28.46 3.73
CA GLY A 91 -3.34 29.09 4.77
C GLY A 91 -3.25 30.62 4.61
N ASP A 92 -3.21 31.35 5.73
CA ASP A 92 -3.16 32.82 5.78
C ASP A 92 -1.78 33.43 5.40
N ASP A 93 -0.76 32.61 5.14
CA ASP A 93 0.60 33.07 4.89
C ASP A 93 0.87 33.37 3.39
N VAL A 94 1.16 34.65 3.11
CA VAL A 94 1.33 35.33 1.80
C VAL A 94 2.55 34.84 0.98
N SER A 95 3.05 33.63 1.23
CA SER A 95 4.14 32.99 0.46
C SER A 95 3.94 31.48 0.22
N ALA A 96 2.85 30.90 0.74
CA ALA A 96 2.60 29.46 0.79
C ALA A 96 1.30 29.07 0.06
N ASP A 97 1.16 29.50 -1.20
CA ASP A 97 -0.04 29.37 -2.05
C ASP A 97 -0.58 27.93 -2.24
N ASP A 98 0.09 26.93 -1.67
CA ASP A 98 -0.18 25.51 -1.87
C ASP A 98 -0.60 24.75 -0.60
N VAL A 99 -0.69 25.39 0.59
CA VAL A 99 -1.02 24.67 1.84
C VAL A 99 -2.49 24.80 2.22
N VAL A 100 -3.14 23.65 2.41
CA VAL A 100 -4.59 23.59 2.52
C VAL A 100 -5.08 22.63 3.60
N SER A 101 -6.22 22.97 4.20
CA SER A 101 -6.93 22.11 5.15
C SER A 101 -8.37 21.85 4.70
N CYS A 102 -8.82 20.60 4.86
CA CYS A 102 -10.12 20.11 4.41
C CYS A 102 -10.79 19.24 5.48
N GLU A 103 -12.12 19.27 5.55
CA GLU A 103 -12.93 18.42 6.45
C GLU A 103 -13.92 17.58 5.63
N TRP A 104 -14.09 16.30 6.00
CA TRP A 104 -15.05 15.38 5.35
C TRP A 104 -16.06 14.80 6.33
N LYS A 105 -15.60 14.29 7.49
CA LYS A 105 -16.43 13.60 8.49
C LYS A 105 -17.22 12.44 7.88
N GLU A 106 -16.60 11.70 6.97
CA GLU A 106 -17.18 10.52 6.32
C GLU A 106 -16.68 9.23 6.98
N SER A 107 -17.55 8.24 7.14
CA SER A 107 -17.25 6.94 7.75
C SER A 107 -17.54 5.80 6.79
N PHE A 108 -16.63 4.83 6.76
CA PHE A 108 -16.69 3.67 5.88
C PHE A 108 -16.64 2.38 6.69
N GLU A 109 -17.45 1.41 6.30
CA GLU A 109 -17.52 0.10 6.94
C GLU A 109 -16.75 -0.94 6.12
N PHE A 110 -15.82 -1.63 6.77
CA PHE A 110 -15.08 -2.73 6.19
C PHE A 110 -15.42 -4.04 6.90
N PRO A 111 -15.86 -5.09 6.18
CA PRO A 111 -16.08 -6.39 6.79
C PRO A 111 -14.73 -7.07 7.04
N VAL A 112 -14.26 -7.02 8.29
CA VAL A 112 -13.00 -7.60 8.75
C VAL A 112 -13.23 -8.29 10.08
N ALA A 113 -12.89 -9.58 10.15
CA ALA A 113 -12.97 -10.34 11.39
C ALA A 113 -11.83 -9.97 12.35
N LYS A 114 -12.07 -10.09 13.66
CA LYS A 114 -11.12 -9.67 14.71
C LYS A 114 -9.79 -10.41 14.60
N GLU A 115 -9.83 -11.68 14.22
CA GLU A 115 -8.67 -12.55 14.06
C GLU A 115 -7.74 -12.07 12.93
N GLU A 116 -8.30 -11.42 11.90
CA GLU A 116 -7.54 -10.96 10.74
C GLU A 116 -6.88 -9.61 10.93
N LEU A 117 -7.35 -8.80 11.90
CA LEU A 117 -6.85 -7.43 12.14
C LEU A 117 -5.32 -7.42 12.31
N SER A 118 -4.78 -8.34 13.09
CA SER A 118 -3.33 -8.41 13.37
C SER A 118 -2.44 -8.58 12.13
N SER A 119 -3.01 -9.11 11.05
CA SER A 119 -2.30 -9.39 9.79
C SER A 119 -2.55 -8.35 8.70
N ARG A 120 -3.46 -7.41 8.94
CA ARG A 120 -3.94 -6.43 7.96
C ARG A 120 -3.44 -5.02 8.31
N TYR A 121 -3.57 -4.14 7.33
CA TYR A 121 -3.27 -2.72 7.46
C TYR A 121 -4.26 -1.92 6.63
N VAL A 122 -4.53 -0.69 7.05
CA VAL A 122 -5.37 0.25 6.31
C VAL A 122 -4.46 1.09 5.42
N VAL A 123 -4.87 1.30 4.17
CA VAL A 123 -4.24 2.25 3.26
C VAL A 123 -5.17 3.41 3.01
N ILE A 124 -4.63 4.61 3.18
CA ILE A 124 -5.35 5.85 2.94
C ILE A 124 -4.54 6.68 1.96
N VAL A 125 -5.15 7.03 0.83
CA VAL A 125 -4.49 7.77 -0.26
C VAL A 125 -5.25 9.05 -0.52
N ALA A 126 -4.54 10.17 -0.54
CA ALA A 126 -5.08 11.47 -0.91
C ALA A 126 -4.84 11.72 -2.40
N HIS A 127 -5.89 12.11 -3.13
CA HIS A 127 -5.83 12.43 -4.55
C HIS A 127 -6.54 13.74 -4.85
N ASP A 128 -6.14 14.39 -5.94
CA ASP A 128 -6.90 15.48 -6.58
C ASP A 128 -7.81 14.94 -7.72
N VAL A 129 -8.73 15.76 -8.25
CA VAL A 129 -9.62 15.46 -9.38
C VAL A 129 -8.88 15.02 -10.63
N THR A 130 -7.68 15.55 -10.84
CA THR A 130 -6.78 15.15 -11.92
C THR A 130 -6.16 13.76 -11.69
N ASN A 131 -6.55 13.07 -10.61
CA ASN A 131 -5.89 11.90 -10.05
C ASN A 131 -4.42 12.16 -9.70
N GLU A 132 -4.05 13.42 -9.45
CA GLU A 132 -2.72 13.74 -8.93
C GLU A 132 -2.57 13.15 -7.53
N TYR A 133 -1.46 12.44 -7.32
CA TYR A 133 -1.14 11.80 -6.05
C TYR A 133 -0.64 12.84 -5.04
N LEU A 134 -1.36 12.99 -3.92
CA LEU A 134 -1.05 13.96 -2.87
C LEU A 134 -0.44 13.31 -1.62
N GLY A 135 -0.15 12.01 -1.67
CA GLY A 135 0.44 11.25 -0.59
C GLY A 135 -0.45 10.12 -0.07
N GLU A 136 0.15 9.20 0.65
CA GLU A 136 -0.56 8.11 1.31
C GLU A 136 0.00 7.83 2.70
N CYS A 137 -0.80 7.15 3.52
CA CYS A 137 -0.37 6.59 4.79
C CYS A 137 -0.87 5.16 4.95
N HIS A 138 -0.03 4.34 5.59
CA HIS A 138 -0.29 2.94 5.86
C HIS A 138 -0.34 2.76 7.37
N ILE A 139 -1.42 2.14 7.86
CA ILE A 139 -1.69 2.02 9.29
C ILE A 139 -1.82 0.54 9.61
N ASP A 140 -0.85 0.01 10.34
CA ASP A 140 -0.86 -1.38 10.78
C ASP A 140 -1.91 -1.58 11.88
N LEU A 141 -2.67 -2.68 11.78
CA LEU A 141 -3.74 -3.04 12.72
C LEU A 141 -3.28 -4.08 13.75
N ASP A 142 -1.97 -4.29 13.87
CA ASP A 142 -1.33 -5.28 14.75
C ASP A 142 -1.63 -5.03 16.24
N ASN A 143 -1.61 -3.77 16.65
CA ASN A 143 -1.84 -3.31 18.01
C ASN A 143 -3.15 -2.51 18.16
N PHE A 144 -4.10 -2.71 17.24
CA PHE A 144 -5.36 -1.99 17.28
C PHE A 144 -6.26 -2.53 18.42
N ASP A 145 -6.63 -1.65 19.35
CA ASP A 145 -7.54 -1.96 20.44
C ASP A 145 -9.00 -1.94 19.95
N CYS A 146 -9.64 -3.11 19.87
CA CYS A 146 -11.02 -3.23 19.41
C CYS A 146 -12.06 -2.62 20.37
N ASP A 147 -11.73 -2.48 21.66
CA ASP A 147 -12.68 -2.04 22.69
C ASP A 147 -12.66 -0.50 22.83
N VAL A 148 -11.47 0.10 22.74
CA VAL A 148 -11.29 1.55 22.83
C VAL A 148 -11.37 2.23 21.45
N GLY A 149 -10.92 1.54 20.41
CA GLY A 149 -10.71 2.11 19.08
C GLY A 149 -9.49 3.03 19.03
N TYR A 150 -9.37 3.77 17.94
CA TYR A 150 -8.27 4.72 17.72
C TYR A 150 -8.83 6.05 17.20
N SER A 151 -8.26 7.16 17.65
CA SER A 151 -8.45 8.46 17.00
C SER A 151 -7.17 9.27 17.07
N GLY A 152 -6.68 9.73 15.93
CA GLY A 152 -5.40 10.42 15.89
C GLY A 152 -4.95 10.83 14.50
N PRO A 153 -3.90 11.67 14.42
CA PRO A 153 -3.34 12.13 13.17
C PRO A 153 -2.26 11.17 12.64
N PHE A 154 -2.30 10.89 11.34
CA PHE A 154 -1.25 10.22 10.59
C PHE A 154 -0.63 11.18 9.57
N ARG A 155 0.67 11.03 9.32
CA ARG A 155 1.35 11.84 8.30
C ARG A 155 1.18 11.21 6.92
N LEU A 156 0.87 12.05 5.94
CA LEU A 156 0.91 11.68 4.53
C LEU A 156 2.34 11.79 4.03
N SER A 157 2.75 10.83 3.20
CA SER A 157 4.10 10.79 2.64
C SER A 157 4.10 10.13 1.26
N ASP A 158 5.17 10.32 0.49
CA ASP A 158 5.38 9.52 -0.71
C ASP A 158 5.86 8.12 -0.32
N MET A 159 5.00 7.13 -0.52
CA MET A 159 5.28 5.73 -0.18
C MET A 159 5.62 4.89 -1.41
N ARG A 160 5.61 5.49 -2.62
CA ARG A 160 5.99 4.82 -3.88
C ARG A 160 7.44 4.34 -3.88
N GLY A 161 8.32 5.08 -3.21
CA GLY A 161 9.73 4.74 -3.02
C GLY A 161 9.98 3.75 -1.87
N ASN A 162 9.04 3.61 -0.93
CA ASN A 162 9.27 2.90 0.33
C ASN A 162 9.43 1.39 0.13
N ALA A 163 10.59 0.87 0.50
CA ALA A 163 10.95 -0.55 0.33
C ALA A 163 10.00 -1.51 1.08
N MET A 164 9.47 -1.10 2.25
CA MET A 164 8.53 -1.90 3.03
C MET A 164 7.15 -1.98 2.38
N VAL A 165 6.70 -0.87 1.79
CA VAL A 165 5.42 -0.83 1.06
C VAL A 165 5.53 -1.65 -0.22
N ARG A 166 6.63 -1.51 -0.95
CA ARG A 166 6.93 -2.33 -2.13
C ARG A 166 7.02 -3.82 -1.84
N SER A 167 7.63 -4.22 -0.72
CA SER A 167 7.69 -5.64 -0.36
C SER A 167 6.30 -6.20 -0.02
N ARG A 168 5.44 -5.40 0.63
CA ARG A 168 4.03 -5.75 0.89
C ARG A 168 3.23 -5.85 -0.41
N TRP A 169 3.39 -4.90 -1.34
CA TRP A 169 2.76 -4.94 -2.67
C TRP A 169 3.20 -6.16 -3.48
N SER A 170 4.51 -6.46 -3.50
CA SER A 170 5.05 -7.64 -4.16
C SER A 170 4.47 -8.93 -3.57
N ARG A 171 4.43 -9.06 -2.24
CA ARG A 171 3.86 -10.24 -1.58
C ARG A 171 2.38 -10.45 -1.94
N ASN A 172 1.60 -9.38 -2.00
CA ASN A 172 0.18 -9.45 -2.33
C ASN A 172 -0.06 -9.76 -3.82
N ALA A 173 0.74 -9.18 -4.73
CA ALA A 173 0.69 -9.48 -6.16
C ALA A 173 1.00 -10.96 -6.43
N VAL A 174 2.05 -11.50 -5.82
CA VAL A 174 2.42 -12.93 -5.93
C VAL A 174 1.30 -13.83 -5.39
N SER A 175 0.66 -13.44 -4.28
CA SER A 175 -0.47 -14.20 -3.73
C SER A 175 -1.68 -14.19 -4.67
N SER A 176 -1.99 -13.05 -5.30
CA SER A 176 -3.10 -12.93 -6.24
C SER A 176 -2.86 -13.73 -7.50
N GLU A 177 -1.67 -13.62 -8.11
CA GLU A 177 -1.32 -14.39 -9.31
C GLU A 177 -1.35 -15.90 -9.05
N PHE A 178 -0.89 -16.33 -7.88
CA PHE A 178 -0.96 -17.72 -7.49
C PHE A 178 -2.40 -18.19 -7.24
N GLN A 179 -3.23 -17.35 -6.62
CA GLN A 179 -4.65 -17.64 -6.39
C GLN A 179 -5.41 -17.75 -7.73
N ASP A 180 -5.17 -16.85 -8.67
CA ASP A 180 -5.78 -16.88 -10.00
C ASP A 180 -5.33 -18.11 -10.80
N ALA A 181 -4.05 -18.48 -10.68
CA ALA A 181 -3.52 -19.70 -11.28
C ALA A 181 -4.15 -20.96 -10.65
N LEU A 182 -4.40 -20.98 -9.33
CA LEU A 182 -5.10 -22.06 -8.64
C LEU A 182 -6.59 -22.14 -9.00
N LEU A 183 -7.27 -21.01 -9.19
CA LEU A 183 -8.67 -20.96 -9.63
C LEU A 183 -8.83 -21.48 -11.06
N ALA A 184 -7.99 -21.01 -11.99
CA ALA A 184 -7.93 -21.55 -13.35
C ALA A 184 -7.65 -23.06 -13.31
N HIS A 185 -6.75 -23.49 -12.43
CA HIS A 185 -6.42 -24.89 -12.24
C HIS A 185 -7.60 -25.75 -11.71
N ALA A 186 -8.35 -25.25 -10.72
CA ALA A 186 -9.55 -25.92 -10.20
C ALA A 186 -10.63 -26.07 -11.29
N GLN A 187 -10.74 -25.10 -12.18
CA GLN A 187 -11.69 -25.11 -13.31
C GLN A 187 -11.33 -26.15 -14.39
N TYR A 188 -10.04 -26.36 -14.66
CA TYR A 188 -9.58 -27.25 -15.76
C TYR A 188 -9.21 -28.70 -15.33
N LYS A 189 -9.30 -29.04 -14.04
CA LYS A 189 -9.23 -30.40 -13.45
C LYS A 189 -8.05 -31.29 -13.88
N LYS A 190 -6.86 -30.72 -14.16
CA LYS A 190 -5.64 -31.51 -14.46
C LYS A 190 -4.38 -30.89 -13.85
N PRO A 191 -3.97 -31.27 -12.62
CA PRO A 191 -2.70 -30.86 -12.05
C PRO A 191 -1.54 -31.64 -12.65
N ASN A 192 -0.53 -30.93 -13.17
CA ASN A 192 0.83 -31.44 -13.27
C ASN A 192 1.73 -30.51 -12.46
N PHE A 193 1.93 -30.83 -11.19
CA PHE A 193 2.91 -30.15 -10.36
C PHE A 193 4.31 -30.62 -10.73
N VAL A 194 5.12 -29.74 -11.32
CA VAL A 194 6.53 -30.05 -11.60
C VAL A 194 7.37 -29.46 -10.48
N PHE A 195 7.78 -30.32 -9.55
CA PHE A 195 8.78 -29.97 -8.56
C PHE A 195 10.16 -30.14 -9.20
N SER A 196 10.84 -29.02 -9.48
CA SER A 196 12.23 -29.05 -9.93
C SER A 196 13.13 -28.51 -8.82
N ARG A 197 14.04 -29.36 -8.34
CA ARG A 197 15.04 -28.97 -7.35
C ARG A 197 16.22 -28.36 -8.11
N ALA A 198 16.20 -27.05 -8.31
CA ALA A 198 17.31 -26.31 -8.88
C ALA A 198 18.26 -25.85 -7.75
N GLY A 199 19.10 -26.76 -7.24
CA GLY A 199 20.09 -26.45 -6.19
C GLY A 199 19.50 -26.18 -4.80
N THR A 200 20.10 -25.25 -4.04
CA THR A 200 19.65 -24.80 -2.71
C THR A 200 18.30 -24.07 -2.73
N ASN A 201 17.83 -23.68 -3.91
CA ASN A 201 16.58 -22.93 -4.10
C ASN A 201 15.45 -23.88 -4.49
N LYS A 202 14.30 -23.79 -3.81
CA LYS A 202 13.11 -24.57 -4.15
C LYS A 202 12.29 -23.75 -5.15
N ALA A 203 12.09 -24.28 -6.36
CA ALA A 203 11.20 -23.67 -7.34
C ALA A 203 9.90 -24.48 -7.45
N VAL A 204 8.77 -23.80 -7.38
CA VAL A 204 7.44 -24.37 -7.62
C VAL A 204 6.91 -23.76 -8.91
N SER A 205 6.72 -24.58 -9.93
CA SER A 205 6.09 -24.16 -11.19
C SER A 205 4.73 -24.83 -11.32
N LEU A 206 3.70 -24.02 -11.55
CA LEU A 206 2.36 -24.45 -11.93
C LEU A 206 2.18 -24.20 -13.43
N ARG A 207 1.88 -25.24 -14.19
CA ARG A 207 1.59 -25.13 -15.62
C ARG A 207 0.20 -25.68 -15.90
N VAL A 208 -0.61 -24.91 -16.62
CA VAL A 208 -1.93 -25.33 -17.11
C VAL A 208 -1.89 -25.40 -18.64
N PRO A 209 -1.55 -26.56 -19.23
CA PRO A 209 -1.35 -26.68 -20.68
C PRO A 209 -2.58 -26.30 -21.52
N LYS A 210 -3.79 -26.52 -20.97
CA LYS A 210 -5.05 -26.20 -21.65
C LYS A 210 -5.37 -24.71 -21.73
N ALA A 211 -4.86 -23.92 -20.79
CA ALA A 211 -5.10 -22.48 -20.73
C ALA A 211 -3.91 -21.66 -21.26
N GLY A 212 -2.81 -22.33 -21.66
CA GLY A 212 -1.56 -21.66 -22.04
C GLY A 212 -0.89 -20.89 -20.89
N ALA A 213 -1.37 -21.05 -19.65
CA ALA A 213 -0.88 -20.32 -18.49
C ALA A 213 0.24 -21.08 -17.77
N GLU A 214 1.30 -20.37 -17.42
CA GLU A 214 2.41 -20.85 -16.60
C GLU A 214 2.71 -19.81 -15.54
N SER A 215 2.82 -20.24 -14.28
CA SER A 215 3.30 -19.42 -13.18
C SER A 215 4.42 -20.17 -12.45
N ARG A 216 5.48 -19.46 -12.09
CA ARG A 216 6.66 -20.03 -11.44
C ARG A 216 7.06 -19.16 -10.27
N ILE A 217 7.16 -19.79 -9.12
CA ILE A 217 7.61 -19.19 -7.87
C ILE A 217 8.96 -19.79 -7.51
N ARG A 218 9.95 -18.95 -7.19
CA ARG A 218 11.21 -19.41 -6.60
C ARG A 218 11.25 -19.04 -5.13
N VAL A 219 11.71 -19.96 -4.30
CA VAL A 219 11.99 -19.73 -2.88
C VAL A 219 13.50 -19.70 -2.70
N VAL A 220 14.02 -18.53 -2.34
CA VAL A 220 15.44 -18.30 -2.02
C VAL A 220 15.51 -17.91 -0.54
N ASN A 221 16.19 -18.71 0.28
CA ASN A 221 16.34 -18.48 1.73
C ASN A 221 15.01 -18.26 2.49
N GLY A 222 13.94 -18.94 2.09
CA GLY A 222 12.60 -18.80 2.70
C GLY A 222 11.79 -17.60 2.21
N ILE A 223 12.35 -16.78 1.31
CA ILE A 223 11.69 -15.63 0.70
C ILE A 223 11.23 -16.00 -0.71
N LEU A 224 10.00 -15.61 -1.07
CA LEU A 224 9.44 -15.78 -2.41
C LEU A 224 10.04 -14.73 -3.36
N VAL A 225 10.62 -15.18 -4.45
CA VAL A 225 11.29 -14.35 -5.47
C VAL A 225 10.69 -14.70 -6.84
N HIS A 226 10.32 -13.67 -7.61
CA HIS A 226 9.89 -13.79 -9.02
C HIS A 226 11.11 -13.93 -9.94
#